data_AF-A0A1K0IBR7-F1
#
_entry.id   AF-A0A1K0IBR7-F1
#
_cell.length_a   1.000
_cell.length_b   1.000
_cell.length_c   1.000
_cell.angle_alpha   90.00
_cell.angle_beta   90.00
_cell.angle_gamma   90.00
#
_symmetry.space_group_name_H-M   'P 1'
#
loop_
_entity.id
_entity.type
_entity.pdbx_description
1 polymer ?
#
loop_
_entity_poly.entity_id
_entity_poly.type
_entity_poly.pdbx_seq_one_letter_code
_entity_poly.pdbx_strand_id
1 'polypeptide(L)'
;MPAVLGILQRWTYDLLTLRLDGSATPRYLPKERAVLARCAGATDAHRLQAFATRLTAHRRSENHPLAARLVMEAVFLEYRQLFR
;
A
#
# COMPACT_ATOMS: atom_id res chain seq x y z
N MET A 1 -10.04 -8.50 9.95
CA MET A 1 -9.77 -8.07 8.56
C MET A 1 -9.40 -6.59 8.38
N PRO A 2 -9.95 -5.60 9.14
CA PRO A 2 -9.61 -4.18 8.95
C PRO A 2 -8.14 -3.81 9.19
N ALA A 3 -7.44 -4.59 10.03
CA ALA A 3 -6.05 -4.31 10.40
C ALA A 3 -5.08 -4.40 9.21
N VAL A 4 -5.27 -5.37 8.31
CA VAL A 4 -4.34 -5.59 7.18
C VAL A 4 -4.46 -4.50 6.13
N LEU A 5 -5.69 -4.13 5.74
CA LEU A 5 -5.91 -3.02 4.81
C LEU A 5 -5.39 -1.70 5.37
N GLY A 6 -5.58 -1.46 6.67
CA GLY A 6 -5.03 -0.28 7.34
C GLY A 6 -3.50 -0.25 7.35
N ILE A 7 -2.83 -1.39 7.54
CA ILE A 7 -1.37 -1.49 7.44
C ILE A 7 -0.91 -1.25 6.00
N LEU A 8 -1.56 -1.86 5.00
CA LEU A 8 -1.21 -1.69 3.59
C LEU A 8 -1.37 -0.24 3.11
N GLN A 9 -2.40 0.46 3.58
CA GLN A 9 -2.55 1.89 3.29
C GLN A 9 -1.42 2.73 3.86
N ARG A 10 -1.08 2.53 5.14
CA ARG A 10 0.02 3.23 5.80
C ARG A 10 1.37 2.95 5.11
N TRP A 11 1.60 1.68 4.78
CA TRP A 11 2.75 1.24 4.00
C TRP A 11 2.82 1.92 2.63
N THR A 12 1.72 1.90 1.86
CA THR A 12 1.66 2.51 0.52
C THR A 12 1.90 4.02 0.58
N TYR A 13 1.36 4.69 1.60
CA TYR A 13 1.58 6.12 1.82
C TYR A 13 3.05 6.45 2.08
N ASP A 14 3.71 5.68 2.96
CA ASP A 14 5.13 5.89 3.26
C ASP A 14 6.02 5.59 2.05
N LEU A 15 5.67 4.57 1.24
CA LEU A 15 6.35 4.32 -0.04
C LEU A 15 6.18 5.47 -1.03
N LEU A 16 4.97 6.01 -1.18
CA LEU A 16 4.71 7.13 -2.07
C LEU A 16 5.48 8.38 -1.62
N THR A 17 5.51 8.63 -0.31
CA THR A 17 6.26 9.73 0.30
C THR A 17 7.75 9.64 -0.05
N LEU A 18 8.37 8.48 0.19
CA LEU A 18 9.78 8.27 -0.15
C LEU A 18 10.05 8.22 -1.66
N ARG A 19 9.06 7.83 -2.46
CA ARG A 19 9.20 7.81 -3.93
C ARG A 19 9.22 9.21 -4.52
N LEU A 20 8.43 10.12 -3.95
CA LEU A 20 8.35 11.52 -4.37
C LEU A 20 9.48 12.35 -3.77
N ASP A 21 9.86 12.08 -2.52
CA ASP A 21 10.98 12.71 -1.83
C ASP A 21 11.78 11.66 -1.05
N GLY A 22 12.92 11.23 -1.60
CA GLY A 22 13.78 10.22 -0.97
C GLY A 22 14.43 10.66 0.35
N SER A 23 14.45 11.98 0.63
CA SER A 23 14.97 12.52 1.89
C SER A 23 13.94 12.53 3.02
N ALA A 24 12.65 12.42 2.67
CA ALA A 24 11.53 12.46 3.61
C ALA A 24 11.62 11.35 4.68
N THR A 25 10.98 11.62 5.81
CA THR A 25 10.83 10.62 6.88
C THR A 25 9.43 9.99 6.79
N PRO A 26 9.32 8.65 6.70
CA PRO A 26 8.04 7.95 6.73
C PRO A 26 7.21 8.33 7.95
N ARG A 27 5.90 8.54 7.76
CA ARG A 27 5.00 8.98 8.83
C ARG A 27 4.58 7.81 9.73
N TYR A 28 4.31 6.66 9.14
CA TYR A 28 3.66 5.56 9.85
C TYR A 28 4.64 4.46 10.29
N LEU A 29 5.66 4.20 9.48
CA LEU A 29 6.68 3.17 9.72
C LEU A 29 8.09 3.77 9.71
N PRO A 30 8.38 4.80 10.54
CA PRO A 30 9.68 5.50 10.53
C PRO A 30 10.86 4.59 10.85
N LYS A 31 10.65 3.57 11.69
CA LYS A 31 11.68 2.57 12.06
C LYS A 31 12.13 1.73 10.87
N GLU A 32 11.26 1.56 9.87
CA GLU A 32 11.51 0.74 8.68
C GLU A 32 11.99 1.55 7.47
N ARG A 33 12.42 2.81 7.68
CA ARG A 33 12.79 3.74 6.59
C ARG A 33 13.74 3.11 5.57
N ALA A 34 14.77 2.40 6.01
CA ALA A 34 15.75 1.80 5.11
C ALA A 34 15.10 0.75 4.18
N VAL A 35 14.16 -0.05 4.70
CA VAL A 35 13.43 -1.05 3.91
C VAL A 35 12.45 -0.36 2.96
N LEU A 36 11.69 0.61 3.47
CA LEU A 36 10.75 1.40 2.67
C LEU A 36 11.45 2.12 1.50
N ALA A 37 12.64 2.69 1.73
CA ALA A 37 13.39 3.39 0.69
C ALA A 37 13.81 2.45 -0.45
N ARG A 38 14.25 1.22 -0.13
CA ARG A 38 14.55 0.21 -1.16
C ARG A 38 13.30 -0.17 -1.94
N CYS A 39 12.19 -0.40 -1.26
CA CYS A 39 10.91 -0.75 -1.90
C CYS A 39 10.40 0.39 -2.78
N ALA A 40 10.47 1.64 -2.32
CA ALA A 40 10.08 2.80 -3.11
C ALA A 40 10.92 2.91 -4.39
N GLY A 41 12.23 2.64 -4.31
CA GLY A 41 13.11 2.58 -5.48
C GLY A 41 12.80 1.46 -6.48
N ALA A 42 12.12 0.40 -6.06
CA ALA A 42 11.76 -0.75 -6.89
C ALA A 42 10.37 -0.60 -7.58
N THR A 43 9.75 0.58 -7.50
CA THR A 43 8.45 0.86 -8.12
C THR A 43 8.38 2.32 -8.59
N ASP A 44 7.22 2.76 -9.05
CA ASP A 44 6.96 4.14 -9.48
C ASP A 44 5.74 4.75 -8.78
N ALA A 45 5.68 6.08 -8.77
CA ALA A 45 4.62 6.81 -8.09
C ALA A 45 3.24 6.55 -8.70
N HIS A 46 3.15 6.30 -10.01
CA HIS A 46 1.89 6.06 -10.69
C HIS A 46 1.27 4.71 -10.26
N ARG A 47 2.08 3.65 -10.20
CA ARG A 47 1.67 2.33 -9.69
C ARG A 47 1.22 2.40 -8.23
N LEU A 48 1.98 3.09 -7.39
CA LEU A 48 1.65 3.29 -5.98
C LEU A 48 0.33 4.05 -5.81
N GLN A 49 0.12 5.12 -6.58
CA GLN A 49 -1.10 5.92 -6.52
C GLN A 49 -2.33 5.16 -7.02
N ALA A 50 -2.19 4.38 -8.10
CA ALA A 50 -3.26 3.51 -8.58
C ALA A 50 -3.66 2.45 -7.53
N PHE A 51 -2.68 1.86 -6.84
CA PHE A 51 -2.93 0.91 -5.75
C PHE A 51 -3.59 1.58 -4.53
N ALA A 52 -3.16 2.78 -4.15
CA ALA A 52 -3.75 3.53 -3.04
C ALA A 52 -5.25 3.86 -3.28
N THR A 53 -5.61 4.23 -4.51
CA THR A 53 -7.01 4.45 -4.91
C THR A 53 -7.84 3.18 -4.74
N ARG A 54 -7.33 2.03 -5.20
CA ARG A 54 -8.04 0.74 -5.08
C ARG A 54 -8.17 0.26 -3.64
N LEU A 55 -7.12 0.40 -2.82
CA LEU A 55 -7.19 0.13 -1.38
C LEU A 55 -8.31 0.93 -0.70
N THR A 56 -8.50 2.19 -1.08
CA THR A 56 -9.56 3.05 -0.54
C THR A 56 -10.95 2.59 -0.98
N ALA A 57 -11.10 2.13 -2.23
CA ALA A 57 -12.35 1.55 -2.73
C ALA A 57 -12.72 0.27 -1.97
N HIS A 58 -11.75 -0.61 -1.70
CA HIS A 58 -11.99 -1.85 -0.95
C HIS A 58 -12.45 -1.62 0.50
N ARG A 59 -11.94 -0.57 1.18
CA ARG A 59 -12.41 -0.21 2.53
C ARG A 59 -13.87 0.24 2.55
N ARG A 60 -14.34 0.90 1.48
CA ARG A 60 -15.76 1.29 1.36
C ARG A 60 -16.69 0.08 1.20
N SER A 61 -16.17 -1.05 0.69
CA SER A 61 -16.91 -2.30 0.53
C SER A 61 -16.83 -3.26 1.74
N GLU A 62 -16.15 -2.90 2.84
CA GLU A 62 -15.96 -3.78 4.02
C GLU A 62 -17.27 -4.24 4.69
N ASN A 63 -18.40 -3.59 4.42
CA ASN A 63 -19.70 -3.94 5.01
C ASN A 63 -20.32 -5.25 4.50
N HIS A 64 -19.73 -5.91 3.48
CA HIS A 64 -20.21 -7.22 3.00
C HIS A 64 -19.34 -8.40 3.49
N PRO A 65 -19.78 -9.19 4.49
CA PRO A 65 -18.97 -10.22 5.15
C PRO A 65 -18.60 -11.42 4.27
N LEU A 66 -19.28 -11.62 3.13
CA LEU A 66 -19.08 -12.79 2.25
C LEU A 66 -17.94 -12.62 1.22
N ALA A 67 -17.28 -11.45 1.13
CA ALA A 67 -16.25 -11.19 0.11
C ALA A 67 -14.84 -10.93 0.67
N ALA A 68 -14.62 -11.06 1.99
CA ALA A 68 -13.33 -10.69 2.61
C ALA A 68 -12.12 -11.44 2.01
N ARG A 69 -12.29 -12.73 1.68
CA ARG A 69 -11.22 -13.53 1.03
C ARG A 69 -10.91 -13.03 -0.38
N LEU A 70 -11.95 -12.78 -1.18
CA LEU A 70 -11.82 -12.34 -2.57
C LEU A 70 -11.20 -10.94 -2.66
N VAL A 71 -11.55 -10.05 -1.73
CA VAL A 71 -10.91 -8.74 -1.57
C VAL A 71 -9.43 -8.90 -1.24
N MET A 72 -9.07 -9.77 -0.30
CA MET A 72 -7.67 -10.01 0.06
C MET A 72 -6.87 -10.60 -1.12
N GLU A 73 -7.43 -11.57 -1.85
CA GLU A 73 -6.80 -12.16 -3.03
C GLU A 73 -6.56 -11.10 -4.12
N ALA A 74 -7.54 -10.26 -4.41
CA ALA A 74 -7.39 -9.15 -5.34
C ALA A 74 -6.30 -8.16 -4.90
N VAL A 75 -6.34 -7.72 -3.64
CA VAL A 75 -5.34 -6.79 -3.07
C VAL A 75 -3.93 -7.36 -3.13
N PHE A 76 -3.74 -8.64 -2.81
CA PHE A 76 -2.42 -9.28 -2.87
C PHE A 76 -1.90 -9.47 -4.30
N LEU A 77 -2.78 -9.82 -5.24
CA LEU A 77 -2.42 -9.92 -6.65
C LEU A 77 -1.93 -8.57 -7.19
N GLU A 78 -2.61 -7.49 -6.86
CA GLU A 78 -2.22 -6.13 -7.24
C GLU A 78 -0.95 -5.67 -6.55
N TYR A 79 -0.81 -5.95 -5.24
CA TYR A 79 0.39 -5.62 -4.49
C TYR A 79 1.64 -6.20 -5.15
N ARG A 80 1.55 -7.45 -5.64
CA ARG A 80 2.66 -8.09 -6.35
C ARG A 80 3.05 -7.35 -7.65
N GLN A 81 2.09 -6.70 -8.32
CA GLN A 81 2.36 -5.93 -9.54
C GLN A 81 3.09 -4.61 -9.27
N LEU A 82 3.13 -4.13 -8.02
CA LEU A 82 3.89 -2.93 -7.69
C LEU A 82 5.38 -3.10 -7.96
N PHE A 83 5.91 -4.30 -7.74
CA PHE A 83 7.35 -4.60 -7.74
C PHE A 83 7.80 -5.54 -8.86
N ARG A 84 6.95 -5.74 -9.87
CA ARG A 84 7.26 -6.54 -11.06
C ARG A 84 7.61 -5.65 -12.23
#